data_AF-A0A6I5EDL5-F1
#
_entry.id   AF-A0A6I5EDL5-F1
#
_cell.length_a   1.000
_cell.length_b   1.000
_cell.length_c   1.000
_cell.angle_alpha   90.00
_cell.angle_beta   90.00
_cell.angle_gamma   90.00
#
_symmetry.space_group_name_H-M   'P 1'
#
loop_
_entity.id
_entity.type
_entity.pdbx_description
1 polymer ?
#
loop_
_entity_poly.entity_id
_entity_poly.type
_entity_poly.pdbx_seq_one_letter_code
_entity_poly.pdbx_strand_id
1 'polypeptide(L)'
;MRVNRISRARRRAAVSLSVAALAVGATTVAGPAVAQTKSAPAAAADCSAAYRIEQKLASGTTWQMCWHYESEAGLVLENISYQPPGETRPIKVLTSAKLGQIHVPYDDGKAEYSDLTGAGFGQGLMNMAPGECPGGTIKTVKVPGAWDPQHPNVKGLCTTTRSRGHAYRMQGDTANKVFQAQGKDLLVYTVNQVGWYEYITEWRFQDDGTINMNVGATGSLSPVDYDAGDGRGWPLGKGAKAYATSHSHNIFWRLNFGLDGSSKNTVEQYDSVVTAPARGNEGPTNKTTRTKITKELAGDAKNMRWWRVVSATGKNKDDHARSYEIVPGATTKYPGRSFTKHDIYFTEYKKCEQFASDNLRNCGTGAGKSVDKWVGGQTLTHPIAWVNVGFHHIARDEDQQPMPVHWQGFSIAPRDVTAMNPLTPAELADQNGHVENGS
;
A
#
# COMPACT_ATOMS: atom_id res chain seq x y z
N MET A 1 15.59 -48.69 -39.53
CA MET A 1 16.56 -47.80 -40.21
C MET A 1 17.00 -46.75 -39.18
N ARG A 2 18.09 -46.98 -38.44
CA ARG A 2 19.46 -46.45 -38.68
C ARG A 2 19.50 -44.94 -38.96
N VAL A 3 19.69 -44.13 -37.92
CA VAL A 3 20.91 -43.39 -37.49
C VAL A 3 21.06 -42.00 -38.16
N ASN A 4 20.99 -40.90 -37.38
CA ASN A 4 22.14 -39.99 -37.19
C ASN A 4 21.90 -38.88 -36.17
N ARG A 5 22.64 -39.01 -35.06
CA ARG A 5 23.03 -37.94 -34.12
C ARG A 5 24.12 -37.08 -34.77
N ILE A 6 24.12 -35.77 -34.54
CA ILE A 6 25.34 -34.97 -34.58
C ILE A 6 25.39 -34.06 -33.36
N SER A 7 26.29 -34.38 -32.42
CA SER A 7 26.79 -33.49 -31.38
C SER A 7 27.92 -32.63 -31.93
N ARG A 8 28.04 -31.37 -31.51
CA ARG A 8 29.31 -30.64 -31.53
C ARG A 8 29.55 -29.97 -30.19
N ALA A 9 30.40 -30.59 -29.39
CA ALA A 9 31.15 -29.96 -28.33
C ALA A 9 32.50 -29.46 -28.91
N ARG A 10 32.92 -28.23 -28.57
CA ARG A 10 34.32 -27.82 -28.66
C ARG A 10 34.74 -27.09 -27.38
N ARG A 11 35.94 -27.47 -26.93
CA ARG A 11 36.60 -27.12 -25.67
C ARG A 11 37.30 -25.76 -25.75
N ARG A 12 37.27 -25.06 -24.60
CA ARG A 12 38.32 -24.30 -23.88
C ARG A 12 39.45 -23.62 -24.68
N ALA A 13 39.67 -22.34 -24.38
CA ALA A 13 41.00 -21.81 -24.06
C ALA A 13 40.86 -20.59 -23.11
N ALA A 14 41.48 -20.69 -21.93
CA ALA A 14 41.68 -19.59 -21.00
C ALA A 14 43.05 -18.97 -21.28
N VAL A 15 43.14 -17.64 -21.29
CA VAL A 15 44.40 -16.90 -21.32
C VAL A 15 44.36 -15.87 -20.20
N SER A 16 45.11 -16.16 -19.15
CA SER A 16 45.47 -15.28 -18.05
C SER A 16 46.72 -14.49 -18.42
N LEU A 17 46.67 -13.17 -18.31
CA LEU A 17 47.83 -12.28 -18.45
C LEU A 17 47.89 -11.35 -17.24
N SER A 18 48.84 -11.64 -16.38
CA SER A 18 49.29 -10.82 -15.25
C SER A 18 50.26 -9.77 -15.76
N VAL A 19 50.09 -8.50 -15.40
CA VAL A 19 51.14 -7.47 -15.56
C VAL A 19 51.30 -6.72 -14.24
N ALA A 20 52.54 -6.72 -13.78
CA ALA A 20 53.02 -6.16 -12.53
C ALA A 20 53.13 -4.62 -12.57
N ALA A 21 53.16 -4.06 -11.36
CA ALA A 21 53.18 -2.65 -11.01
C ALA A 21 54.46 -1.90 -11.42
N LEU A 22 54.29 -0.60 -11.68
CA LEU A 22 55.35 0.41 -11.60
C LEU A 22 54.85 1.56 -10.72
N ALA A 23 55.51 1.74 -9.58
CA ALA A 23 55.31 2.84 -8.66
C ALA A 23 56.13 4.05 -9.11
N VAL A 24 55.50 5.23 -9.16
CA VAL A 24 56.20 6.52 -9.20
C VAL A 24 55.60 7.38 -8.10
N GLY A 25 56.45 7.72 -7.13
CA GLY A 25 56.10 8.59 -6.02
C GLY A 25 56.02 10.05 -6.45
N ALA A 26 55.00 10.74 -5.97
CA ALA A 26 54.93 12.19 -5.94
C ALA A 26 54.48 12.61 -4.53
N THR A 27 55.41 13.14 -3.75
CA THR A 27 55.17 13.74 -2.45
C THR A 27 54.41 15.05 -2.63
N THR A 28 53.16 15.10 -2.18
CA THR A 28 52.41 16.36 -2.03
C THR A 28 52.25 16.67 -0.56
N VAL A 29 52.67 17.88 -0.19
CA VAL A 29 52.67 18.43 1.16
C VAL A 29 51.22 18.68 1.61
N ALA A 30 50.79 18.01 2.67
CA ALA A 30 49.46 18.19 3.25
C ALA A 30 49.42 19.46 4.12
N GLY A 31 48.65 20.46 3.68
CA GLY A 31 48.25 21.60 4.52
C GLY A 31 47.14 21.21 5.50
N PRO A 32 46.95 21.96 6.61
CA PRO A 32 46.00 21.61 7.65
C PRO A 32 44.56 21.64 7.12
N ALA A 33 43.86 20.51 7.26
CA ALA A 33 42.47 20.35 6.86
C ALA A 33 41.55 21.17 7.78
N VAL A 34 40.98 22.24 7.24
CA VAL A 34 39.86 22.95 7.85
C VAL A 34 38.66 22.01 7.82
N ALA A 35 38.21 21.57 9.00
CA ALA A 35 37.02 20.74 9.15
C ALA A 35 35.79 21.55 8.70
N GLN A 36 35.35 21.33 7.46
CA GLN A 36 34.03 21.77 7.01
C GLN A 36 32.98 21.02 7.84
N THR A 37 32.22 21.77 8.62
CA THR A 37 30.97 21.30 9.22
C THR A 37 30.09 20.78 8.09
N LYS A 38 29.93 19.44 8.02
CA LYS A 38 28.92 18.82 7.15
C LYS A 38 27.57 19.32 7.66
N SER A 39 27.00 20.28 6.94
CA SER A 39 25.60 20.63 7.03
C SER A 39 24.79 19.35 6.96
N ALA A 40 23.87 19.19 7.92
CA ALA A 40 22.91 18.10 7.90
C ALA A 40 22.20 18.10 6.52
N PRO A 41 21.93 16.92 5.93
CA PRO A 41 21.17 16.88 4.69
C PRO A 41 19.84 17.59 4.92
N ALA A 42 19.57 18.58 4.06
CA ALA A 42 18.35 19.36 4.06
C ALA A 42 17.12 18.44 4.06
N ALA A 43 16.08 18.85 4.78
CA ALA A 43 14.76 18.23 4.73
C ALA A 43 14.31 18.04 3.27
N ALA A 44 13.61 16.94 2.99
CA ALA A 44 13.13 16.58 1.66
C ALA A 44 12.40 17.76 0.99
N ALA A 45 12.72 17.99 -0.29
CA ALA A 45 12.20 19.09 -1.10
C ALA A 45 10.67 19.18 -1.04
N ASP A 46 10.16 20.38 -0.72
CA ASP A 46 8.76 20.75 -0.93
C ASP A 46 8.38 20.45 -2.38
N CYS A 47 7.35 19.64 -2.61
CA CYS A 47 6.92 19.30 -3.95
C CYS A 47 6.42 20.54 -4.70
N SER A 48 6.80 20.66 -5.97
CA SER A 48 6.35 21.78 -6.80
C SER A 48 4.82 21.73 -7.00
N ALA A 49 4.21 22.89 -7.27
CA ALA A 49 2.76 23.03 -7.38
C ALA A 49 2.11 22.05 -8.39
N ALA A 50 2.84 21.64 -9.43
CA ALA A 50 2.35 20.68 -10.43
C ALA A 50 2.05 19.29 -9.82
N TYR A 51 2.86 18.89 -8.85
CA TYR A 51 2.86 17.59 -8.18
C TYR A 51 2.15 17.61 -6.82
N ARG A 52 1.59 18.75 -6.42
CA ARG A 52 0.86 18.88 -5.17
C ARG A 52 -0.63 18.60 -5.36
N ILE A 53 -1.21 17.87 -4.41
CA ILE A 53 -2.66 17.76 -4.22
C ILE A 53 -2.98 18.37 -2.86
N GLU A 54 -3.88 19.33 -2.85
CA GLU A 54 -4.44 19.92 -1.66
C GLU A 54 -5.95 20.02 -1.86
N GLN A 55 -6.71 19.37 -0.98
CA GLN A 55 -8.17 19.36 -1.06
C GLN A 55 -8.75 19.61 0.33
N LYS A 56 -9.49 20.71 0.45
CA LYS A 56 -10.39 20.95 1.58
C LYS A 56 -11.76 20.34 1.26
N LEU A 57 -12.21 19.46 2.13
CA LEU A 57 -13.51 18.79 2.06
C LEU A 57 -14.59 19.65 2.71
N ALA A 58 -15.86 19.32 2.43
CA ALA A 58 -17.01 20.08 2.92
C ALA A 58 -17.10 20.12 4.47
N SER A 59 -16.56 19.11 5.14
CA SER A 59 -16.43 19.06 6.60
C SER A 59 -15.48 20.10 7.18
N GLY A 60 -14.64 20.73 6.35
CA GLY A 60 -13.52 21.57 6.78
C GLY A 60 -12.18 20.82 6.87
N THR A 61 -12.20 19.48 6.82
CA THR A 61 -10.99 18.65 6.74
C THR A 61 -10.18 19.00 5.51
N THR A 62 -8.87 19.11 5.63
CA THR A 62 -7.95 19.30 4.50
C THR A 62 -6.95 18.17 4.41
N TRP A 63 -6.82 17.60 3.21
CA TRP A 63 -5.77 16.64 2.87
C TRP A 63 -4.73 17.30 1.97
N GLN A 64 -3.45 17.05 2.27
CA GLN A 64 -2.32 17.58 1.52
C GLN A 64 -1.32 16.46 1.25
N MET A 65 -0.82 16.38 0.02
CA MET A 65 0.18 15.39 -0.40
C MET A 65 0.89 15.83 -1.66
N CYS A 66 1.98 15.14 -1.95
CA CYS A 66 2.69 15.19 -3.21
C CYS A 66 2.41 13.88 -3.97
N TRP A 67 2.37 13.94 -5.29
CA TRP A 67 2.31 12.75 -6.14
C TRP A 67 3.47 12.75 -7.13
N HIS A 68 3.98 11.58 -7.44
CA HIS A 68 4.81 11.35 -8.62
C HIS A 68 4.47 9.99 -9.21
N TYR A 69 5.09 9.69 -10.33
CA TYR A 69 4.85 8.46 -11.06
C TYR A 69 6.17 7.72 -11.27
N GLU A 70 6.20 6.43 -10.92
CA GLU A 70 7.35 5.53 -11.09
C GLU A 70 7.12 4.56 -12.26
N SER A 71 8.21 4.15 -12.93
CA SER A 71 8.15 3.24 -14.09
C SER A 71 7.59 1.85 -13.76
N GLU A 72 7.74 1.41 -12.51
CA GLU A 72 7.26 0.12 -12.02
C GLU A 72 5.99 0.26 -11.19
N ALA A 73 6.05 1.03 -10.08
CA ALA A 73 4.95 1.11 -9.10
C ALA A 73 3.74 1.95 -9.56
N GLY A 74 3.88 2.72 -10.64
CA GLY A 74 2.88 3.68 -11.07
C GLY A 74 2.75 4.86 -10.10
N LEU A 75 1.53 5.15 -9.64
CA LEU A 75 1.26 6.27 -8.74
C LEU A 75 1.94 6.06 -7.37
N VAL A 76 2.72 7.07 -6.95
CA VAL A 76 3.29 7.16 -5.61
C VAL A 76 2.83 8.45 -4.95
N LEU A 77 2.43 8.35 -3.69
CA LEU A 77 2.02 9.48 -2.87
C LEU A 77 3.05 9.71 -1.76
N GLU A 78 3.45 10.96 -1.56
CA GLU A 78 4.44 11.36 -0.57
C GLU A 78 3.93 12.53 0.28
N ASN A 79 4.52 12.70 1.47
CA ASN A 79 4.24 13.81 2.38
C ASN A 79 2.74 13.96 2.74
N ILE A 80 2.03 12.84 2.84
CA ILE A 80 0.59 12.80 3.12
C ILE A 80 0.33 13.37 4.52
N SER A 81 -0.51 14.39 4.56
CA SER A 81 -0.86 15.14 5.78
C SER A 81 -2.37 15.31 5.89
N TYR A 82 -2.87 15.14 7.11
CA TYR A 82 -4.28 15.26 7.49
C TYR A 82 -4.47 16.48 8.39
N GLN A 83 -5.42 17.35 8.06
CA GLN A 83 -5.79 18.47 8.92
C GLN A 83 -7.30 18.44 9.17
N PRO A 84 -7.77 17.92 10.32
CA PRO A 84 -9.17 18.00 10.68
C PRO A 84 -9.59 19.44 11.00
N PRO A 85 -10.91 19.72 11.03
CA PRO A 85 -11.42 20.99 11.53
C PRO A 85 -10.89 21.29 12.93
N GLY A 86 -10.48 22.54 13.17
CA GLY A 86 -9.99 22.98 14.48
C GLY A 86 -8.52 22.66 14.80
N GLU A 87 -7.80 21.89 13.96
CA GLU A 87 -6.35 21.77 14.08
C GLU A 87 -5.64 22.90 13.33
N THR A 88 -4.69 23.56 13.99
CA THR A 88 -4.00 24.75 13.44
C THR A 88 -2.94 24.41 12.40
N ARG A 89 -2.46 23.16 12.38
CA ARG A 89 -1.43 22.69 11.46
C ARG A 89 -1.78 21.29 10.95
N PRO A 90 -1.37 20.94 9.71
CA PRO A 90 -1.48 19.58 9.21
C PRO A 90 -0.68 18.58 10.06
N ILE A 91 -1.29 17.45 10.35
CA ILE A 91 -0.68 16.30 11.01
C ILE A 91 -0.07 15.42 9.92
N LYS A 92 1.24 15.20 9.97
CA LYS A 92 1.93 14.29 9.04
C LYS A 92 1.49 12.85 9.31
N VAL A 93 1.17 12.09 8.27
CA VAL A 93 0.68 10.71 8.37
C VAL A 93 1.68 9.72 7.75
N LEU A 94 1.87 9.80 6.43
CA LEU A 94 2.76 8.93 5.67
C LEU A 94 3.82 9.79 4.98
N THR A 95 5.09 9.42 5.14
CA THR A 95 6.18 9.97 4.32
C THR A 95 6.03 9.51 2.88
N SER A 96 5.72 8.23 2.65
CA SER A 96 5.40 7.71 1.33
C SER A 96 4.49 6.48 1.37
N ALA A 97 3.70 6.30 0.31
CA ALA A 97 2.82 5.17 0.10
C ALA A 97 2.74 4.82 -1.40
N LYS A 98 2.84 3.53 -1.71
CA LYS A 98 2.73 3.01 -3.07
C LYS A 98 2.35 1.53 -3.09
N LEU A 99 2.00 1.02 -4.26
CA LEU A 99 1.97 -0.42 -4.51
C LEU A 99 3.40 -0.99 -4.37
N GLY A 100 3.48 -2.13 -3.68
CA GLY A 100 4.69 -2.88 -3.39
C GLY A 100 4.90 -4.09 -4.30
N GLN A 101 3.84 -4.66 -4.90
CA GLN A 101 3.87 -5.69 -5.95
C GLN A 101 2.43 -6.03 -6.34
N ILE A 102 2.22 -6.55 -7.55
CA ILE A 102 1.04 -7.32 -7.94
C ILE A 102 1.54 -8.67 -8.44
N HIS A 103 1.25 -9.74 -7.70
CA HIS A 103 1.74 -11.09 -8.01
C HIS A 103 0.58 -12.00 -8.43
N VAL A 104 0.65 -12.52 -9.66
CA VAL A 104 -0.43 -13.24 -10.35
C VAL A 104 -0.01 -14.65 -10.77
N PRO A 105 -0.09 -15.65 -9.86
CA PRO A 105 0.11 -17.06 -10.19
C PRO A 105 -1.17 -17.68 -10.76
N TYR A 106 -1.03 -18.45 -11.85
CA TYR A 106 -2.10 -19.28 -12.41
C TYR A 106 -2.11 -20.67 -11.76
N ASP A 107 -3.29 -21.21 -11.51
CA ASP A 107 -3.48 -22.45 -10.74
C ASP A 107 -3.00 -23.70 -11.51
N ASP A 108 -2.79 -23.60 -12.82
CA ASP A 108 -2.19 -24.65 -13.63
C ASP A 108 -0.66 -24.70 -13.55
N GLY A 109 -0.04 -23.71 -12.90
CA GLY A 109 1.39 -23.59 -12.67
C GLY A 109 2.20 -23.25 -13.92
N LYS A 110 1.57 -22.96 -15.07
CA LYS A 110 2.28 -22.64 -16.32
C LYS A 110 2.75 -21.19 -16.37
N ALA A 111 2.11 -20.30 -15.63
CA ALA A 111 2.42 -18.87 -15.61
C ALA A 111 2.37 -18.28 -14.19
N GLU A 112 3.29 -17.35 -13.91
CA GLU A 112 3.36 -16.57 -12.69
C GLU A 112 3.96 -15.21 -13.05
N TYR A 113 3.24 -14.13 -12.76
CA TYR A 113 3.62 -12.78 -13.13
C TYR A 113 3.86 -11.90 -11.89
N SER A 114 4.86 -11.03 -12.00
CA SER A 114 5.10 -9.91 -11.10
C SER A 114 4.86 -8.63 -11.90
N ASP A 115 3.64 -8.10 -11.85
CA ASP A 115 3.20 -7.12 -12.85
C ASP A 115 3.96 -5.79 -12.75
N LEU A 116 4.31 -5.37 -11.53
CA LEU A 116 5.04 -4.11 -11.31
C LEU A 116 6.47 -4.18 -11.81
N THR A 117 7.18 -5.25 -11.46
CA THR A 117 8.62 -5.37 -11.70
C THR A 117 8.99 -6.16 -12.95
N GLY A 118 8.04 -6.90 -13.54
CA GLY A 118 8.28 -7.83 -14.63
C GLY A 118 7.36 -7.68 -15.85
N ALA A 119 6.15 -7.11 -15.70
CA ALA A 119 5.18 -6.99 -16.80
C ALA A 119 4.89 -5.55 -17.27
N GLY A 120 5.57 -4.55 -16.70
CA GLY A 120 5.49 -3.17 -17.16
C GLY A 120 4.24 -2.41 -16.71
N PHE A 121 3.70 -2.71 -15.53
CA PHE A 121 2.54 -2.01 -14.94
C PHE A 121 2.58 -0.48 -15.10
N GLY A 122 3.68 0.16 -14.70
CA GLY A 122 3.80 1.62 -14.78
C GLY A 122 3.80 2.14 -16.23
N GLN A 123 4.27 1.34 -17.18
CA GLN A 123 4.26 1.69 -18.61
C GLN A 123 2.86 1.63 -19.22
N GLY A 124 1.97 0.82 -18.65
CA GLY A 124 0.58 0.66 -19.09
C GLY A 124 -0.38 1.74 -18.61
N LEU A 125 0.08 2.95 -18.27
CA LEU A 125 -0.82 4.02 -17.83
C LEU A 125 -1.80 4.39 -18.97
N MET A 126 -3.09 4.41 -18.66
CA MET A 126 -4.14 4.67 -19.64
C MET A 126 -4.61 6.12 -19.64
N ASN A 127 -4.98 6.63 -20.82
CA ASN A 127 -5.66 7.92 -20.94
C ASN A 127 -7.08 7.79 -20.41
N MET A 128 -7.51 8.78 -19.63
CA MET A 128 -8.87 8.86 -19.11
C MET A 128 -9.72 9.88 -19.88
N ALA A 129 -10.95 9.48 -20.19
CA ALA A 129 -11.99 10.40 -20.62
C ALA A 129 -12.59 11.16 -19.42
N PRO A 130 -13.18 12.36 -19.61
CA PRO A 130 -13.77 13.13 -18.52
C PRO A 130 -14.83 12.37 -17.70
N GLY A 131 -15.61 11.50 -18.36
CA GLY A 131 -16.63 10.68 -17.72
C GLY A 131 -16.08 9.65 -16.73
N GLU A 132 -14.81 9.26 -16.87
CA GLU A 132 -14.16 8.33 -15.96
C GLU A 132 -13.79 9.01 -14.64
N CYS A 133 -13.57 10.34 -14.63
CA CYS A 133 -13.22 11.15 -13.45
C CYS A 133 -14.34 12.17 -13.12
N PRO A 134 -15.56 11.72 -12.77
CA PRO A 134 -16.71 12.60 -12.63
C PRO A 134 -16.49 13.63 -11.52
N GLY A 135 -16.73 14.91 -11.83
CA GLY A 135 -16.56 16.04 -10.92
C GLY A 135 -15.10 16.32 -10.52
N GLY A 136 -14.14 15.67 -11.16
CA GLY A 136 -12.73 15.76 -10.84
C GLY A 136 -11.88 16.45 -11.90
N THR A 137 -10.58 16.39 -11.70
CA THR A 137 -9.57 16.85 -12.65
C THR A 137 -8.69 15.67 -13.06
N ILE A 138 -8.42 15.55 -14.36
CA ILE A 138 -7.49 14.58 -14.91
C ILE A 138 -6.17 15.29 -15.20
N LYS A 139 -5.11 14.93 -14.48
CA LYS A 139 -3.76 15.46 -14.69
C LYS A 139 -3.02 14.64 -15.75
N THR A 140 -2.22 15.33 -16.54
CA THR A 140 -1.23 14.70 -17.42
C THR A 140 -0.04 14.22 -16.60
N VAL A 141 0.29 12.95 -16.76
CA VAL A 141 1.41 12.26 -16.15
C VAL A 141 2.46 11.98 -17.21
N LYS A 142 3.71 12.33 -16.94
CA LYS A 142 4.84 11.92 -17.78
C LYS A 142 5.35 10.57 -17.29
N VAL A 143 5.16 9.50 -18.08
CA VAL A 143 5.61 8.14 -17.77
C VAL A 143 7.14 8.07 -17.91
N PRO A 144 7.89 7.77 -16.82
CA PRO A 144 9.34 7.64 -16.90
C PRO A 144 9.73 6.45 -17.78
N GLY A 145 10.65 6.69 -18.73
CA GLY A 145 11.15 5.64 -19.61
C GLY A 145 10.08 5.01 -20.50
N ALA A 146 9.03 5.78 -20.86
CA ALA A 146 7.91 5.33 -21.68
C ALA A 146 8.34 4.45 -22.86
N TRP A 147 7.69 3.30 -23.03
CA TRP A 147 7.91 2.40 -24.19
C TRP A 147 7.67 3.08 -25.53
N ASP A 148 6.70 4.00 -25.58
CA ASP A 148 6.58 4.98 -26.66
C ASP A 148 7.19 6.33 -26.22
N PRO A 149 8.47 6.59 -26.52
CA PRO A 149 9.12 7.84 -26.13
C PRO A 149 8.59 9.06 -26.89
N GLN A 150 7.81 8.87 -27.97
CA GLN A 150 7.18 9.98 -28.71
C GLN A 150 5.92 10.47 -27.98
N HIS A 151 5.25 9.61 -27.21
CA HIS A 151 4.03 9.93 -26.47
C HIS A 151 4.13 9.58 -24.98
N PRO A 152 5.11 10.12 -24.23
CA PRO A 152 5.33 9.77 -22.82
C PRO A 152 4.30 10.41 -21.87
N ASN A 153 3.43 11.28 -22.38
CA ASN A 153 2.48 12.06 -21.58
C ASN A 153 1.09 11.46 -21.70
N VAL A 154 0.53 11.02 -20.57
CA VAL A 154 -0.77 10.35 -20.50
C VAL A 154 -1.69 11.13 -19.56
N LYS A 155 -2.93 11.41 -19.98
CA LYS A 155 -3.97 12.00 -19.11
C LYS A 155 -4.55 10.93 -18.19
N GLY A 156 -3.77 10.48 -17.20
CA GLY A 156 -4.04 9.23 -16.48
C GLY A 156 -4.19 9.34 -14.96
N LEU A 157 -4.17 10.54 -14.37
CA LEU A 157 -4.34 10.74 -12.93
C LEU A 157 -5.61 11.52 -12.62
N CYS A 158 -6.61 10.84 -12.08
CA CYS A 158 -7.82 11.49 -11.60
C CYS A 158 -7.65 11.96 -10.14
N THR A 159 -8.18 13.15 -9.85
CA THR A 159 -8.40 13.66 -8.50
C THR A 159 -9.82 14.21 -8.43
N THR A 160 -10.65 13.69 -7.54
CA THR A 160 -12.05 14.11 -7.36
C THR A 160 -12.48 14.01 -5.90
N THR A 161 -13.71 14.40 -5.59
CA THR A 161 -14.35 14.14 -4.30
C THR A 161 -15.59 13.28 -4.46
N ARG A 162 -15.86 12.38 -3.53
CA ARG A 162 -17.05 11.51 -3.53
C ARG A 162 -17.75 11.49 -2.19
N SER A 163 -19.06 11.21 -2.20
CA SER A 163 -19.81 10.94 -0.98
C SER A 163 -19.35 9.60 -0.39
N ARG A 164 -19.21 9.53 0.94
CA ARG A 164 -18.92 8.28 1.66
C ARG A 164 -20.11 7.78 2.50
N GLY A 165 -21.26 8.43 2.38
CA GLY A 165 -22.44 8.16 3.21
C GLY A 165 -22.40 8.89 4.54
N HIS A 166 -22.98 8.31 5.60
CA HIS A 166 -22.99 8.93 6.92
C HIS A 166 -21.58 9.03 7.51
N ALA A 167 -21.18 10.24 7.93
CA ALA A 167 -20.03 10.43 8.80
C ALA A 167 -20.37 10.03 10.24
N TYR A 168 -21.57 10.38 10.69
CA TYR A 168 -22.15 9.90 11.94
C TYR A 168 -23.67 10.10 11.94
N ARG A 169 -24.35 9.38 12.83
CA ARG A 169 -25.75 9.60 13.24
C ARG A 169 -25.90 9.21 14.70
N MET A 170 -26.47 10.10 15.51
CA MET A 170 -26.77 9.88 16.90
C MET A 170 -28.11 10.53 17.26
N GLN A 171 -28.97 9.80 17.96
CA GLN A 171 -30.13 10.39 18.64
C GLN A 171 -29.61 11.00 19.96
N GLY A 172 -29.85 12.30 20.18
CA GLY A 172 -29.50 12.93 21.45
C GLY A 172 -30.39 12.44 22.59
N ASP A 173 -30.03 12.75 23.83
CA ASP A 173 -30.74 12.25 25.02
C ASP A 173 -32.22 12.67 25.06
N THR A 174 -32.54 13.80 24.43
CA THR A 174 -33.92 14.19 24.16
C THR A 174 -34.36 13.65 22.79
N ALA A 175 -35.55 13.03 22.75
CA ALA A 175 -36.12 12.44 21.54
C ALA A 175 -36.29 13.42 20.36
N ASN A 176 -36.15 14.73 20.59
CA ASN A 176 -36.38 15.78 19.60
C ASN A 176 -35.12 16.21 18.83
N LYS A 177 -33.93 15.70 19.16
CA LYS A 177 -32.68 16.09 18.51
C LYS A 177 -31.93 14.89 17.94
N VAL A 178 -31.56 14.99 16.66
CA VAL A 178 -30.65 14.05 15.99
C VAL A 178 -29.42 14.81 15.52
N PHE A 179 -28.24 14.32 15.91
CA PHE A 179 -26.96 14.74 15.39
C PHE A 179 -26.60 13.84 14.21
N GLN A 180 -26.42 14.42 13.02
CA GLN A 180 -25.98 13.67 11.85
C GLN A 180 -25.16 14.52 10.89
N ALA A 181 -24.29 13.86 10.14
CA ALA A 181 -23.58 14.45 9.02
C ALA A 181 -23.36 13.41 7.91
N GLN A 182 -23.33 13.87 6.66
CA GLN A 182 -22.81 13.09 5.53
C GLN A 182 -21.32 13.38 5.36
N GLY A 183 -20.54 12.36 5.06
CA GLY A 183 -19.11 12.44 4.87
C GLY A 183 -18.70 12.53 3.40
N LYS A 184 -17.47 13.02 3.19
CA LYS A 184 -16.82 13.13 1.89
C LYS A 184 -15.42 12.53 1.93
N ASP A 185 -15.01 11.97 0.80
CA ASP A 185 -13.65 11.52 0.54
C ASP A 185 -13.02 12.36 -0.56
N LEU A 186 -11.72 12.65 -0.44
CA LEU A 186 -10.85 12.93 -1.60
C LEU A 186 -10.46 11.58 -2.22
N LEU A 187 -10.70 11.42 -3.51
CA LEU A 187 -10.39 10.23 -4.29
C LEU A 187 -9.28 10.55 -5.32
N VAL A 188 -8.20 9.76 -5.29
CA VAL A 188 -7.07 9.85 -6.23
C VAL A 188 -6.81 8.48 -6.82
N TYR A 189 -6.78 8.36 -8.16
CA TYR A 189 -6.50 7.07 -8.80
C TYR A 189 -5.92 7.17 -10.21
N THR A 190 -5.29 6.07 -10.63
CA THR A 190 -4.82 5.80 -12.00
C THR A 190 -5.42 4.49 -12.49
N VAL A 191 -5.44 4.29 -13.82
CA VAL A 191 -5.80 3.02 -14.46
C VAL A 191 -4.60 2.55 -15.28
N ASN A 192 -4.17 1.32 -15.03
CA ASN A 192 -2.97 0.72 -15.60
C ASN A 192 -3.33 -0.60 -16.29
N GLN A 193 -3.03 -0.73 -17.56
CA GLN A 193 -3.22 -1.96 -18.33
C GLN A 193 -1.97 -2.84 -18.27
N VAL A 194 -2.15 -4.13 -17.97
CA VAL A 194 -1.10 -5.15 -18.04
C VAL A 194 -1.65 -6.33 -18.82
N GLY A 195 -1.21 -6.48 -20.07
CA GLY A 195 -1.78 -7.47 -20.99
C GLY A 195 -3.29 -7.24 -21.18
N TRP A 196 -4.09 -8.22 -20.78
CA TRP A 196 -5.55 -8.19 -20.86
C TRP A 196 -6.24 -7.65 -19.61
N TYR A 197 -5.51 -7.49 -18.50
CA TYR A 197 -6.05 -6.93 -17.26
C TYR A 197 -5.89 -5.41 -17.21
N GLU A 198 -6.81 -4.78 -16.52
CA GLU A 198 -6.69 -3.39 -16.09
C GLU A 198 -6.77 -3.32 -14.57
N TYR A 199 -5.93 -2.48 -13.98
CA TYR A 199 -5.86 -2.24 -12.54
C TYR A 199 -6.14 -0.77 -12.24
N ILE A 200 -7.18 -0.54 -11.43
CA ILE A 200 -7.53 0.78 -10.90
C ILE A 200 -6.84 0.92 -9.54
N THR A 201 -5.76 1.69 -9.46
CA THR A 201 -5.05 1.93 -8.18
C THR A 201 -5.67 3.13 -7.48
N GLU A 202 -6.39 2.87 -6.39
CA GLU A 202 -7.29 3.83 -5.75
C GLU A 202 -6.85 4.19 -4.32
N TRP A 203 -6.77 5.50 -4.03
CA TRP A 203 -6.53 6.05 -2.70
C TRP A 203 -7.71 6.96 -2.31
N ARG A 204 -8.40 6.62 -1.21
CA ARG A 204 -9.50 7.43 -0.67
C ARG A 204 -9.12 8.01 0.69
N PHE A 205 -9.11 9.33 0.78
CA PHE A 205 -8.78 10.09 1.97
C PHE A 205 -10.06 10.69 2.56
N GLN A 206 -10.54 10.13 3.66
CA GLN A 206 -11.84 10.48 4.26
C GLN A 206 -11.74 11.72 5.14
N ASP A 207 -12.85 12.43 5.31
CA ASP A 207 -12.91 13.59 6.20
C ASP A 207 -12.64 13.30 7.67
N ASP A 208 -12.88 12.06 8.13
CA ASP A 208 -12.57 11.61 9.49
C ASP A 208 -11.11 11.18 9.71
N GLY A 209 -10.27 11.20 8.66
CA GLY A 209 -8.86 10.83 8.73
C GLY A 209 -8.55 9.42 8.24
N THR A 210 -9.56 8.60 7.98
CA THR A 210 -9.36 7.24 7.42
C THR A 210 -8.78 7.33 6.01
N ILE A 211 -7.85 6.44 5.69
CA ILE A 211 -7.31 6.27 4.33
C ILE A 211 -7.63 4.85 3.88
N ASN A 212 -8.36 4.71 2.76
CA ASN A 212 -8.61 3.42 2.13
C ASN A 212 -7.70 3.27 0.92
N MET A 213 -7.10 2.09 0.77
CA MET A 213 -6.24 1.74 -0.33
C MET A 213 -6.81 0.52 -1.03
N ASN A 214 -7.19 0.69 -2.30
CA ASN A 214 -7.81 -0.37 -3.08
C ASN A 214 -7.09 -0.55 -4.43
N VAL A 215 -7.11 -1.77 -4.93
CA VAL A 215 -6.89 -2.07 -6.34
C VAL A 215 -8.15 -2.73 -6.87
N GLY A 216 -8.71 -2.17 -7.93
CA GLY A 216 -9.78 -2.77 -8.70
C GLY A 216 -9.20 -3.53 -9.89
N ALA A 217 -9.42 -4.84 -9.98
CA ALA A 217 -9.05 -5.65 -11.14
C ALA A 217 -10.24 -5.74 -12.12
N THR A 218 -10.02 -5.40 -13.39
CA THR A 218 -11.02 -5.40 -14.48
C THR A 218 -10.31 -5.69 -15.81
N GLY A 219 -10.88 -5.29 -16.95
CA GLY A 219 -10.37 -5.60 -18.29
C GLY A 219 -11.02 -6.86 -18.86
N SER A 220 -10.21 -7.83 -19.27
CA SER A 220 -10.67 -9.10 -19.86
C SER A 220 -9.96 -10.29 -19.22
N LEU A 221 -10.59 -11.47 -19.23
CA LEU A 221 -9.90 -12.72 -18.90
C LEU A 221 -8.77 -13.00 -19.90
N SER A 222 -7.76 -13.76 -19.47
CA SER A 222 -6.69 -14.24 -20.35
C SER A 222 -7.25 -14.98 -21.56
N PRO A 223 -6.98 -14.55 -22.81
CA PRO A 223 -7.50 -15.20 -24.00
C PRO A 223 -6.81 -16.54 -24.32
N VAL A 224 -5.71 -16.86 -23.62
CA VAL A 224 -4.86 -18.02 -23.95
C VAL A 224 -5.03 -19.21 -23.03
N ASP A 225 -5.82 -19.10 -21.96
CA ASP A 225 -5.91 -20.10 -20.89
C ASP A 225 -7.37 -20.59 -20.70
N TYR A 226 -7.92 -21.21 -21.76
CA TYR A 226 -9.32 -21.68 -21.83
C TYR A 226 -9.48 -23.23 -21.86
N ASP A 227 -8.45 -23.98 -21.48
CA ASP A 227 -8.42 -25.45 -21.52
C ASP A 227 -8.41 -26.13 -20.12
N ALA A 228 -8.61 -25.36 -19.04
CA ALA A 228 -8.50 -25.84 -17.65
C ALA A 228 -9.74 -26.61 -17.14
N GLY A 229 -10.16 -27.64 -17.88
CA GLY A 229 -11.30 -28.51 -17.55
C GLY A 229 -11.04 -29.54 -16.43
N ASP A 230 -9.85 -29.54 -15.81
CA ASP A 230 -9.43 -30.53 -14.82
C ASP A 230 -9.59 -30.07 -13.36
N GLY A 231 -10.48 -29.09 -13.13
CA GLY A 231 -10.77 -28.53 -11.81
C GLY A 231 -9.91 -27.32 -11.43
N ARG A 232 -8.98 -26.89 -12.31
CA ARG A 232 -8.16 -25.68 -12.13
C ARG A 232 -8.75 -24.45 -12.81
N GLY A 233 -9.93 -24.57 -13.39
CA GLY A 233 -10.64 -23.51 -14.09
C GLY A 233 -12.14 -23.60 -13.91
N TRP A 234 -12.84 -22.66 -14.52
CA TRP A 234 -14.30 -22.61 -14.52
C TRP A 234 -14.86 -22.65 -15.94
N PRO A 235 -15.91 -23.44 -16.21
CA PRO A 235 -16.54 -23.47 -17.53
C PRO A 235 -17.18 -22.12 -17.87
N LEU A 236 -16.91 -21.64 -19.08
CA LEU A 236 -17.49 -20.42 -19.62
C LEU A 236 -18.25 -20.68 -20.91
N GLY A 237 -19.30 -19.91 -21.10
CA GLY A 237 -20.14 -19.92 -22.28
C GLY A 237 -20.97 -21.20 -22.46
N LYS A 238 -21.69 -21.24 -23.59
CA LYS A 238 -22.67 -22.30 -23.84
C LYS A 238 -22.01 -23.68 -23.93
N GLY A 239 -22.47 -24.60 -23.09
CA GLY A 239 -22.11 -26.01 -23.15
C GLY A 239 -20.71 -26.31 -22.64
N ALA A 240 -20.12 -25.43 -21.81
CA ALA A 240 -18.86 -25.66 -21.11
C ALA A 240 -17.73 -26.12 -22.05
N LYS A 241 -17.61 -25.47 -23.22
CA LYS A 241 -16.59 -25.79 -24.22
C LYS A 241 -15.24 -25.13 -23.94
N ALA A 242 -15.22 -24.13 -23.07
CA ALA A 242 -14.05 -23.36 -22.71
C ALA A 242 -13.99 -23.26 -21.18
N TYR A 243 -12.80 -23.33 -20.60
CA TYR A 243 -12.56 -23.32 -19.16
C TYR A 243 -11.46 -22.32 -18.82
N ALA A 244 -11.84 -21.14 -18.32
CA ALA A 244 -10.84 -20.15 -17.92
C ALA A 244 -10.05 -20.64 -16.70
N THR A 245 -8.72 -20.64 -16.81
CA THR A 245 -7.84 -21.01 -15.71
C THR A 245 -7.98 -20.05 -14.53
N SER A 246 -8.20 -20.62 -13.35
CA SER A 246 -8.24 -19.86 -12.09
C SER A 246 -6.84 -19.33 -11.74
N HIS A 247 -6.80 -18.21 -11.06
CA HIS A 247 -5.54 -17.55 -10.70
C HIS A 247 -5.73 -16.70 -9.46
N SER A 248 -4.64 -16.28 -8.82
CA SER A 248 -4.69 -15.36 -7.68
C SER A 248 -4.15 -13.99 -8.05
N HIS A 249 -4.64 -12.94 -7.40
CA HIS A 249 -4.05 -11.61 -7.39
C HIS A 249 -3.57 -11.31 -5.97
N ASN A 250 -2.25 -11.20 -5.76
CA ASN A 250 -1.69 -10.85 -4.46
C ASN A 250 -1.12 -9.44 -4.53
N ILE A 251 -1.82 -8.49 -3.92
CA ILE A 251 -1.47 -7.08 -3.98
C ILE A 251 -0.76 -6.69 -2.70
N PHE A 252 0.44 -6.15 -2.86
CA PHE A 252 1.21 -5.59 -1.75
C PHE A 252 1.13 -4.07 -1.79
N TRP A 253 1.03 -3.45 -0.63
CA TRP A 253 1.26 -2.02 -0.44
C TRP A 253 2.47 -1.82 0.46
N ARG A 254 3.26 -0.79 0.18
CA ARG A 254 4.41 -0.38 1.00
C ARG A 254 4.11 0.97 1.63
N LEU A 255 3.96 1.00 2.96
CA LEU A 255 3.64 2.20 3.73
C LEU A 255 4.84 2.62 4.59
N ASN A 256 5.27 3.86 4.39
CA ASN A 256 6.30 4.50 5.19
C ASN A 256 5.65 5.59 6.07
N PHE A 257 5.40 5.26 7.33
CA PHE A 257 4.80 6.19 8.28
C PHE A 257 5.77 7.30 8.69
N GLY A 258 5.27 8.52 8.68
CA GLY A 258 5.97 9.74 9.09
C GLY A 258 5.15 10.52 10.11
N LEU A 259 4.53 9.82 11.06
CA LEU A 259 3.59 10.40 12.02
C LEU A 259 4.23 11.58 12.74
N ASP A 260 3.54 12.72 12.71
CA ASP A 260 4.00 13.98 13.32
C ASP A 260 5.42 14.42 12.89
N GLY A 261 5.84 14.01 11.69
CA GLY A 261 7.14 14.36 11.11
C GLY A 261 8.30 13.48 11.58
N SER A 262 8.02 12.40 12.32
CA SER A 262 9.04 11.46 12.79
C SER A 262 8.97 10.14 12.03
N SER A 263 10.14 9.62 11.64
CA SER A 263 10.26 8.25 11.13
C SER A 263 10.37 7.21 12.24
N LYS A 264 10.59 7.64 13.49
CA LYS A 264 10.90 6.76 14.64
C LYS A 264 9.68 6.11 15.28
N ASN A 265 8.64 5.84 14.47
CA ASN A 265 7.38 5.31 14.93
C ASN A 265 7.54 3.91 15.53
N THR A 266 6.61 3.51 16.37
CA THR A 266 6.59 2.18 16.97
C THR A 266 5.38 1.39 16.51
N VAL A 267 5.50 0.07 16.43
CA VAL A 267 4.39 -0.80 16.06
C VAL A 267 3.87 -1.52 17.29
N GLU A 268 2.56 -1.64 17.41
CA GLU A 268 1.90 -2.35 18.50
C GLU A 268 0.90 -3.34 17.93
N GLN A 269 0.93 -4.56 18.47
CA GLN A 269 -0.06 -5.59 18.21
C GLN A 269 -1.03 -5.66 19.38
N TYR A 270 -2.30 -5.83 19.06
CA TYR A 270 -3.36 -6.07 20.00
C TYR A 270 -3.93 -7.47 19.75
N ASP A 271 -4.10 -8.23 20.83
CA ASP A 271 -4.68 -9.58 20.83
C ASP A 271 -5.74 -9.66 21.92
N SER A 272 -7.01 -9.81 21.53
CA SER A 272 -8.09 -10.03 22.49
C SER A 272 -8.47 -11.50 22.60
N VAL A 273 -8.62 -11.98 23.84
CA VAL A 273 -9.04 -13.36 24.13
C VAL A 273 -10.32 -13.34 24.95
N VAL A 274 -11.35 -13.99 24.41
CA VAL A 274 -12.63 -14.21 25.10
C VAL A 274 -12.52 -15.43 25.99
N THR A 275 -12.97 -15.28 27.22
CA THR A 275 -13.07 -16.36 28.21
C THR A 275 -14.53 -16.55 28.61
N ALA A 276 -14.93 -17.80 28.87
CA ALA A 276 -16.27 -18.13 29.33
C ALA A 276 -16.62 -17.37 30.63
N PRO A 277 -17.92 -17.18 30.94
CA PRO A 277 -18.33 -16.52 32.17
C PRO A 277 -17.71 -17.19 33.41
N ALA A 278 -17.05 -16.41 34.27
CA ALA A 278 -16.62 -16.88 35.58
C ALA A 278 -17.85 -17.05 36.49
N ARG A 279 -17.75 -17.90 37.53
CA ARG A 279 -18.84 -18.07 38.51
C ARG A 279 -19.20 -16.73 39.13
N GLY A 280 -20.47 -16.32 39.00
CA GLY A 280 -20.99 -15.06 39.49
C GLY A 280 -21.04 -13.93 38.45
N ASN A 281 -20.48 -14.13 37.25
CA ASN A 281 -20.62 -13.21 36.13
C ASN A 281 -21.78 -13.64 35.22
N GLU A 282 -22.57 -12.67 34.75
CA GLU A 282 -23.67 -12.91 33.82
C GLU A 282 -23.19 -13.24 32.39
N GLY A 283 -21.96 -12.83 32.02
CA GLY A 283 -21.45 -12.97 30.66
C GLY A 283 -19.95 -13.28 30.56
N PRO A 284 -19.47 -13.60 29.35
CA PRO A 284 -18.06 -13.85 29.09
C PRO A 284 -17.22 -12.59 29.29
N THR A 285 -15.94 -12.74 29.55
CA THR A 285 -15.01 -11.60 29.64
C THR A 285 -14.04 -11.60 28.47
N ASN A 286 -13.59 -10.42 28.06
CA ASN A 286 -12.64 -10.25 26.98
C ASN A 286 -11.44 -9.44 27.46
N LYS A 287 -10.23 -10.00 27.34
CA LYS A 287 -9.00 -9.34 27.76
C LYS A 287 -8.10 -9.11 26.56
N THR A 288 -7.67 -7.87 26.37
CA THR A 288 -6.74 -7.46 25.31
C THR A 288 -5.32 -7.36 25.84
N THR A 289 -4.39 -8.05 25.18
CA THR A 289 -2.95 -7.90 25.39
C THR A 289 -2.38 -6.95 24.34
N ARG A 290 -1.64 -5.94 24.79
CA ARG A 290 -0.88 -5.02 23.92
C ARG A 290 0.58 -5.44 23.92
N THR A 291 1.12 -5.73 22.75
CA THR A 291 2.52 -6.13 22.58
C THR A 291 3.22 -5.13 21.66
N LYS A 292 4.29 -4.50 22.17
CA LYS A 292 5.16 -3.67 21.32
C LYS A 292 5.99 -4.55 20.41
N ILE A 293 5.92 -4.31 19.11
CA ILE A 293 6.73 -5.02 18.10
C ILE A 293 8.03 -4.25 17.93
N THR A 294 9.11 -4.77 18.52
CA THR A 294 10.43 -4.12 18.54
C THR A 294 11.38 -4.66 17.49
N LYS A 295 11.03 -5.77 16.85
CA LYS A 295 11.80 -6.42 15.78
C LYS A 295 10.91 -6.68 14.58
N GLU A 296 11.55 -6.84 13.42
CA GLU A 296 10.85 -7.21 12.19
C GLU A 296 9.94 -8.42 12.41
N LEU A 297 8.75 -8.37 11.83
CA LEU A 297 7.68 -9.32 12.07
C LEU A 297 6.95 -9.63 10.77
N ALA A 298 6.59 -10.89 10.56
CA ALA A 298 5.54 -11.30 9.63
C ALA A 298 4.34 -11.77 10.45
N GLY A 299 3.14 -11.30 10.11
CA GLY A 299 1.94 -11.48 10.91
C GLY A 299 0.69 -11.69 10.08
N ASP A 300 -0.28 -12.37 10.67
CA ASP A 300 -1.58 -12.66 10.07
C ASP A 300 -2.68 -12.00 10.88
N ALA A 301 -3.57 -11.28 10.19
CA ALA A 301 -4.81 -10.82 10.77
C ALA A 301 -5.60 -12.05 11.24
N LYS A 302 -6.17 -11.95 12.44
CA LYS A 302 -6.97 -13.01 13.06
C LYS A 302 -8.15 -12.37 13.77
N ASN A 303 -9.11 -13.19 14.19
CA ASN A 303 -10.20 -12.72 15.02
C ASN A 303 -9.64 -11.93 16.23
N MET A 304 -10.05 -10.67 16.34
CA MET A 304 -9.60 -9.73 17.38
C MET A 304 -8.08 -9.53 17.51
N ARG A 305 -7.33 -9.71 16.40
CA ARG A 305 -5.93 -9.30 16.28
C ARG A 305 -5.80 -8.16 15.28
N TRP A 306 -5.10 -7.11 15.67
CA TRP A 306 -4.81 -5.96 14.81
C TRP A 306 -3.52 -5.26 15.23
N TRP A 307 -3.06 -4.32 14.40
CA TRP A 307 -1.86 -3.53 14.65
C TRP A 307 -2.13 -2.04 14.52
N ARG A 308 -1.32 -1.24 15.20
CA ARG A 308 -1.20 0.20 14.92
C ARG A 308 0.24 0.64 14.85
N VAL A 309 0.45 1.71 14.09
CA VAL A 309 1.69 2.47 14.08
C VAL A 309 1.49 3.71 14.95
N VAL A 310 2.34 3.88 15.95
CA VAL A 310 2.24 4.91 16.99
C VAL A 310 3.36 5.93 16.83
N SER A 311 2.97 7.20 16.87
CA SER A 311 3.87 8.34 16.83
C SER A 311 4.85 8.30 18.00
N ALA A 312 6.11 8.63 17.73
CA ALA A 312 7.12 8.74 18.78
C ALA A 312 7.09 10.10 19.51
N THR A 313 6.42 11.09 18.93
CA THR A 313 6.56 12.50 19.33
C THR A 313 5.24 13.22 19.47
N GLY A 314 4.21 12.84 18.70
CA GLY A 314 2.92 13.53 18.69
C GLY A 314 1.89 12.90 19.60
N LYS A 315 1.11 13.77 20.23
CA LYS A 315 -0.03 13.42 21.08
C LYS A 315 -1.25 14.25 20.68
N ASN A 316 -2.45 13.73 20.94
CA ASN A 316 -3.67 14.52 20.84
C ASN A 316 -3.83 15.46 22.06
N LYS A 317 -4.97 16.16 22.13
CA LYS A 317 -5.26 17.12 23.20
C LYS A 317 -5.49 16.46 24.57
N ASP A 318 -5.67 15.13 24.61
CA ASP A 318 -5.84 14.33 25.83
C ASP A 318 -4.53 13.63 26.25
N ASP A 319 -3.40 14.04 25.69
CA ASP A 319 -2.07 13.46 25.95
C ASP A 319 -1.92 11.98 25.51
N HIS A 320 -2.84 11.46 24.69
CA HIS A 320 -2.71 10.14 24.07
C HIS A 320 -1.80 10.20 22.84
N ALA A 321 -0.90 9.23 22.68
CA ALA A 321 0.00 9.17 21.53
C ALA A 321 -0.79 8.94 20.23
N ARG A 322 -0.59 9.83 19.25
CA ARG A 322 -1.26 9.72 17.95
C ARG A 322 -0.85 8.44 17.25
N SER A 323 -1.80 7.76 16.64
CA SER A 323 -1.53 6.51 15.94
C SER A 323 -2.49 6.28 14.77
N TYR A 324 -2.11 5.37 13.89
CA TYR A 324 -2.99 4.82 12.86
C TYR A 324 -3.08 3.32 13.03
N GLU A 325 -4.31 2.82 13.14
CA GLU A 325 -4.67 1.42 13.12
C GLU A 325 -4.64 0.89 11.69
N ILE A 326 -4.07 -0.29 11.49
CA ILE A 326 -4.16 -1.02 10.23
C ILE A 326 -5.41 -1.90 10.32
N VAL A 327 -6.40 -1.59 9.49
CA VAL A 327 -7.68 -2.28 9.39
C VAL A 327 -7.61 -3.24 8.21
N PRO A 328 -7.42 -4.56 8.44
CA PRO A 328 -7.28 -5.53 7.36
C PRO A 328 -8.58 -5.62 6.55
N GLY A 329 -8.47 -5.70 5.23
CA GLY A 329 -9.61 -6.05 4.37
C GLY A 329 -9.83 -7.55 4.23
N ALA A 330 -10.87 -7.93 3.50
CA ALA A 330 -11.09 -9.31 3.12
C ALA A 330 -9.93 -9.79 2.23
N THR A 331 -9.38 -10.96 2.54
CA THR A 331 -8.21 -11.52 1.84
C THR A 331 -8.36 -13.03 1.69
N THR A 332 -8.10 -13.54 0.49
CA THR A 332 -7.90 -14.97 0.22
C THR A 332 -6.42 -15.20 -0.03
N LYS A 333 -5.69 -15.54 1.02
CA LYS A 333 -4.24 -15.75 0.96
C LYS A 333 -3.87 -16.88 -0.01
N TYR A 334 -2.88 -16.62 -0.88
CA TYR A 334 -2.22 -17.62 -1.71
C TYR A 334 -0.94 -18.11 -1.01
N PRO A 335 -0.87 -19.33 -0.44
CA PRO A 335 0.31 -19.79 0.29
C PRO A 335 1.44 -20.37 -0.59
N GLY A 336 1.36 -20.26 -1.92
CA GLY A 336 2.27 -20.91 -2.88
C GLY A 336 3.68 -20.29 -2.97
N ARG A 337 3.88 -19.07 -2.45
CA ARG A 337 5.19 -18.43 -2.27
C ARG A 337 5.37 -17.98 -0.83
N SER A 338 6.60 -17.97 -0.33
CA SER A 338 6.86 -17.62 1.08
C SER A 338 6.51 -16.16 1.40
N PHE A 339 6.67 -15.24 0.44
CA PHE A 339 6.31 -13.83 0.60
C PHE A 339 4.80 -13.55 0.56
N THR A 340 3.96 -14.49 0.14
CA THR A 340 2.49 -14.35 0.11
C THR A 340 1.80 -15.04 1.29
N LYS A 341 2.55 -15.63 2.24
CA LYS A 341 1.99 -16.42 3.35
C LYS A 341 1.36 -15.59 4.46
N HIS A 342 1.71 -14.32 4.59
CA HIS A 342 1.25 -13.46 5.67
C HIS A 342 0.51 -12.24 5.14
N ASP A 343 -0.42 -11.71 5.95
CA ASP A 343 -1.21 -10.52 5.61
C ASP A 343 -0.39 -9.24 5.79
N ILE A 344 0.56 -9.23 6.70
CA ILE A 344 1.39 -8.06 6.98
C ILE A 344 2.83 -8.43 7.32
N TYR A 345 3.75 -7.58 6.88
CA TYR A 345 5.16 -7.61 7.27
C TYR A 345 5.57 -6.23 7.78
N PHE A 346 6.35 -6.20 8.86
CA PHE A 346 7.05 -5.01 9.32
C PHE A 346 8.55 -5.22 9.14
N THR A 347 9.17 -4.42 8.27
CA THR A 347 10.63 -4.43 8.07
C THR A 347 11.25 -3.15 8.59
N GLU A 348 12.54 -3.19 8.94
CA GLU A 348 13.29 -1.95 9.18
C GLU A 348 13.56 -1.26 7.84
N TYR A 349 13.38 0.06 7.79
CA TYR A 349 13.60 0.81 6.55
C TYR A 349 14.99 0.58 5.97
N LYS A 350 15.03 0.03 4.75
CA LYS A 350 16.20 0.08 3.87
C LYS A 350 15.82 0.69 2.52
N LYS A 351 16.68 1.60 2.03
CA LYS A 351 16.47 2.30 0.75
C LYS A 351 16.37 1.37 -0.47
N CYS A 352 16.97 0.19 -0.39
CA CYS A 352 16.95 -0.80 -1.48
C CYS A 352 15.67 -1.65 -1.49
N GLU A 353 14.94 -1.76 -0.38
CA GLU A 353 13.74 -2.60 -0.25
C GLU A 353 12.53 -1.82 -0.78
N GLN A 354 12.17 -2.06 -2.04
CA GLN A 354 11.15 -1.28 -2.76
C GLN A 354 9.92 -2.10 -3.15
N PHE A 355 10.10 -3.38 -3.50
CA PHE A 355 9.03 -4.26 -3.95
C PHE A 355 8.99 -5.56 -3.13
N ALA A 356 7.79 -6.03 -2.78
CA ALA A 356 7.61 -7.15 -1.86
C ALA A 356 8.10 -8.51 -2.42
N SER A 357 8.23 -8.62 -3.75
CA SER A 357 8.92 -9.71 -4.45
C SER A 357 9.63 -9.16 -5.68
N ASP A 358 10.53 -9.95 -6.27
CA ASP A 358 11.31 -9.59 -7.46
C ASP A 358 11.92 -8.19 -7.39
N ASN A 359 12.38 -7.81 -6.19
CA ASN A 359 12.92 -6.49 -5.95
C ASN A 359 14.09 -6.20 -6.89
N LEU A 360 13.94 -5.12 -7.68
CA LEU A 360 14.90 -4.76 -8.73
C LEU A 360 16.19 -4.15 -8.18
N ARG A 361 16.13 -3.52 -7.00
CA ARG A 361 17.31 -2.89 -6.40
C ARG A 361 18.19 -3.92 -5.71
N ASN A 362 19.49 -3.73 -5.85
CA ASN A 362 20.48 -4.54 -5.14
C ASN A 362 20.47 -4.16 -3.63
N CYS A 363 20.15 -5.12 -2.78
CA CYS A 363 20.18 -4.99 -1.32
C CYS A 363 21.45 -5.57 -0.67
N GLY A 364 22.46 -5.91 -1.48
CA GLY A 364 23.66 -6.59 -1.03
C GLY A 364 23.52 -8.12 -1.07
N THR A 365 24.66 -8.80 -0.99
CA THR A 365 24.74 -10.26 -1.05
C THR A 365 23.94 -10.90 0.09
N GLY A 366 23.11 -11.88 -0.24
CA GLY A 366 22.34 -12.66 0.75
C GLY A 366 21.06 -12.00 1.27
N ALA A 367 20.77 -10.75 0.91
CA ALA A 367 19.54 -10.06 1.35
C ALA A 367 18.24 -10.66 0.77
N GLY A 368 18.33 -11.46 -0.29
CA GLY A 368 17.17 -11.92 -1.05
C GLY A 368 16.49 -10.80 -1.84
N LYS A 369 15.35 -11.11 -2.45
CA LYS A 369 14.58 -10.19 -3.33
C LYS A 369 13.12 -10.03 -2.92
N SER A 370 12.75 -10.46 -1.72
CA SER A 370 11.35 -10.47 -1.27
C SER A 370 11.24 -10.21 0.22
N VAL A 371 10.07 -9.71 0.64
CA VAL A 371 9.81 -9.23 2.00
C VAL A 371 10.00 -10.30 3.08
N ASP A 372 9.70 -11.57 2.76
CA ASP A 372 9.93 -12.69 3.67
C ASP A 372 11.42 -12.96 3.96
N LYS A 373 12.33 -12.52 3.07
CA LYS A 373 13.78 -12.61 3.29
C LYS A 373 14.32 -11.44 4.11
N TRP A 374 13.59 -10.33 4.14
CA TRP A 374 14.00 -9.13 4.87
C TRP A 374 13.55 -9.16 6.32
N VAL A 375 12.45 -9.84 6.64
CA VAL A 375 12.03 -10.11 8.02
C VAL A 375 12.99 -11.09 8.67
N GLY A 376 14.12 -10.58 9.14
CA GLY A 376 15.24 -11.34 9.73
C GLY A 376 15.44 -11.06 11.21
N GLY A 377 14.54 -10.29 11.84
CA GLY A 377 14.58 -9.98 13.26
C GLY A 377 15.44 -8.76 13.61
N GLN A 378 15.71 -7.86 12.65
CA GLN A 378 16.34 -6.57 12.94
C GLN A 378 15.45 -5.73 13.87
N THR A 379 16.06 -4.84 14.64
CA THR A 379 15.30 -3.90 15.49
C THR A 379 14.57 -2.88 14.64
N LEU A 380 13.29 -2.65 14.93
CA LEU A 380 12.49 -1.63 14.27
C LEU A 380 12.73 -0.26 14.91
N THR A 381 13.44 0.61 14.20
CA THR A 381 13.61 2.03 14.55
C THR A 381 12.98 2.97 13.54
N HIS A 382 12.75 2.49 12.32
CA HIS A 382 11.99 3.14 11.26
C HIS A 382 11.17 2.05 10.54
N PRO A 383 10.02 1.64 11.12
CA PRO A 383 9.24 0.53 10.58
C PRO A 383 8.58 0.88 9.24
N ILE A 384 8.66 -0.04 8.29
CA ILE A 384 7.91 -0.05 7.04
C ILE A 384 6.86 -1.15 7.12
N ALA A 385 5.60 -0.79 6.88
CA ALA A 385 4.51 -1.76 6.81
C ALA A 385 4.30 -2.21 5.36
N TRP A 386 4.32 -3.52 5.14
CA TRP A 386 3.96 -4.15 3.88
C TRP A 386 2.67 -4.93 4.09
N VAL A 387 1.59 -4.51 3.45
CA VAL A 387 0.28 -5.16 3.61
C VAL A 387 -0.04 -5.95 2.35
N ASN A 388 -0.42 -7.21 2.50
CA ASN A 388 -0.75 -8.14 1.44
C ASN A 388 -2.26 -8.44 1.47
N VAL A 389 -2.96 -8.18 0.37
CA VAL A 389 -4.35 -8.55 0.19
C VAL A 389 -4.45 -9.46 -1.04
N GLY A 390 -4.95 -10.67 -0.82
CA GLY A 390 -5.11 -11.67 -1.87
C GLY A 390 -6.54 -11.78 -2.35
N PHE A 391 -6.71 -12.10 -3.64
CA PHE A 391 -7.97 -12.46 -4.27
C PHE A 391 -7.78 -13.68 -5.17
N HIS A 392 -8.44 -14.80 -4.85
CA HIS A 392 -8.46 -16.00 -5.69
C HIS A 392 -9.63 -15.90 -6.66
N HIS A 393 -9.30 -15.76 -7.94
CA HIS A 393 -10.25 -15.53 -9.00
C HIS A 393 -10.57 -16.85 -9.70
N ILE A 394 -11.69 -17.43 -9.32
CA ILE A 394 -12.38 -18.47 -10.10
C ILE A 394 -13.38 -17.72 -10.98
N ALA A 395 -13.06 -17.58 -12.26
CA ALA A 395 -13.85 -16.79 -13.20
C ALA A 395 -15.30 -17.29 -13.28
N ARG A 396 -16.24 -16.39 -13.56
CA ARG A 396 -17.64 -16.71 -13.86
C ARG A 396 -18.00 -16.22 -15.25
N ASP A 397 -19.17 -16.61 -15.76
CA ASP A 397 -19.65 -16.16 -17.07
C ASP A 397 -19.73 -14.63 -17.16
N GLU A 398 -20.08 -13.95 -16.07
CA GLU A 398 -20.14 -12.49 -15.97
C GLU A 398 -18.78 -11.81 -16.03
N ASP A 399 -17.68 -12.55 -15.79
CA ASP A 399 -16.32 -12.02 -15.78
C ASP A 399 -15.67 -12.05 -17.18
N GLN A 400 -16.40 -12.52 -18.21
CA GLN A 400 -16.02 -12.35 -19.61
C GLN A 400 -15.96 -10.86 -20.01
N GLN A 401 -15.41 -10.56 -21.18
CA GLN A 401 -15.15 -9.18 -21.59
C GLN A 401 -16.44 -8.35 -21.82
N PRO A 402 -16.57 -7.16 -21.20
CA PRO A 402 -15.70 -6.57 -20.19
C PRO A 402 -15.96 -7.12 -18.78
N MET A 403 -14.89 -7.46 -18.06
CA MET A 403 -14.96 -8.00 -16.70
C MET A 403 -15.39 -6.91 -15.71
N PRO A 404 -16.39 -7.16 -14.84
CA PRO A 404 -16.73 -6.27 -13.74
C PRO A 404 -15.53 -6.01 -12.82
N VAL A 405 -15.51 -4.85 -12.16
CA VAL A 405 -14.38 -4.52 -11.26
C VAL A 405 -14.47 -5.34 -9.98
N HIS A 406 -13.42 -6.11 -9.70
CA HIS A 406 -13.21 -6.79 -8.43
C HIS A 406 -12.29 -5.96 -7.54
N TRP A 407 -12.80 -5.49 -6.40
CA TRP A 407 -12.05 -4.64 -5.48
C TRP A 407 -11.39 -5.45 -4.37
N GLN A 408 -10.11 -5.20 -4.14
CA GLN A 408 -9.36 -5.69 -2.99
C GLN A 408 -8.55 -4.55 -2.38
N GLY A 409 -8.44 -4.53 -1.06
CA GLY A 409 -7.84 -3.41 -0.35
C GLY A 409 -7.91 -3.53 1.15
N PHE A 410 -7.47 -2.48 1.83
CA PHE A 410 -7.51 -2.34 3.28
C PHE A 410 -7.55 -0.86 3.64
N SER A 411 -7.62 -0.56 4.94
CA SER A 411 -7.65 0.83 5.41
C SER A 411 -6.64 1.06 6.52
N ILE A 412 -6.22 2.30 6.68
CA ILE A 412 -5.64 2.78 7.94
C ILE A 412 -6.56 3.82 8.56
N ALA A 413 -6.89 3.63 9.83
CA ALA A 413 -7.84 4.48 10.55
C ALA A 413 -7.12 5.26 11.66
N PRO A 414 -7.46 6.54 11.88
CA PRO A 414 -6.88 7.32 12.95
C PRO A 414 -7.29 6.73 14.31
N ARG A 415 -6.31 6.57 15.20
CA ARG A 415 -6.52 6.14 16.58
C ARG A 415 -5.76 7.10 17.48
N ASP A 416 -6.49 7.83 18.31
CA ASP A 416 -5.93 8.88 19.16
C ASP A 416 -5.25 10.02 18.37
N VAL A 417 -5.61 10.25 17.09
CA VAL A 417 -5.06 11.38 16.29
C VAL A 417 -5.60 12.72 16.80
N THR A 418 -6.91 12.75 17.04
CA THR A 418 -7.64 13.81 17.74
C THR A 418 -8.14 13.29 19.08
N ALA A 419 -8.49 14.19 19.99
CA ALA A 419 -9.04 13.86 21.31
C ALA A 419 -10.45 13.24 21.20
N MET A 420 -11.23 13.79 20.27
CA MET A 420 -12.58 13.36 19.98
C MET A 420 -12.73 13.15 18.47
N ASN A 421 -13.85 12.57 18.03
CA ASN A 421 -14.21 12.55 16.61
C ASN A 421 -14.02 13.96 16.01
N PRO A 422 -13.20 14.13 14.95
CA PRO A 422 -12.88 15.44 14.37
C PRO A 422 -14.09 16.15 13.75
N LEU A 423 -15.20 15.44 13.55
CA LEU A 423 -16.44 15.95 12.98
C LEU A 423 -17.52 16.20 14.03
N THR A 424 -17.19 16.09 15.31
CA THR A 424 -18.14 16.35 16.42
C THR A 424 -18.69 17.77 16.31
N PRO A 425 -20.02 17.96 16.36
CA PRO A 425 -20.62 19.28 16.32
C PRO A 425 -20.30 20.06 17.61
N ALA A 426 -20.28 21.39 17.54
CA ALA A 426 -19.94 22.24 18.68
C ALA A 426 -20.82 21.99 19.92
N GLU A 427 -22.08 21.60 19.71
CA GLU A 427 -23.05 21.25 20.75
C GLU A 427 -22.63 20.03 21.60
N LEU A 428 -21.72 19.18 21.10
CA LEU A 428 -21.22 17.99 21.79
C LEU A 428 -19.73 18.09 22.15
N ALA A 429 -19.13 19.28 22.06
CA ALA A 429 -17.70 19.47 22.27
C ALA A 429 -17.24 19.20 23.71
N ASP A 430 -18.14 19.30 24.67
CA ASP A 430 -17.92 19.03 26.10
C ASP A 430 -18.08 17.56 26.48
N GLN A 431 -18.41 16.67 25.54
CA GLN A 431 -18.61 15.24 25.80
C GLN A 431 -17.27 14.44 25.88
N ASN A 432 -16.12 15.11 25.77
CA ASN A 432 -14.83 14.43 25.69
C ASN A 432 -14.39 13.85 27.04
N GLY A 433 -14.51 12.52 27.20
CA GLY A 433 -14.12 11.83 28.44
C GLY A 433 -15.08 12.06 29.61
N HIS A 434 -16.25 12.66 29.37
CA HIS A 434 -17.28 12.89 30.38
C HIS A 434 -18.27 11.72 30.40
N VAL A 435 -18.46 11.12 31.58
CA VAL A 435 -19.23 9.87 31.74
C VAL A 435 -20.62 10.10 32.33
N GLU A 436 -20.88 11.28 32.91
CA GLU A 436 -22.06 11.54 33.74
C GLU A 436 -23.18 12.29 33.02
N ASN A 437 -22.87 12.90 31.89
CA ASN A 437 -23.87 13.52 31.02
C ASN A 437 -23.94 12.62 29.79
N GLY A 438 -25.11 12.05 29.51
CA GLY A 438 -25.34 11.58 28.14
C GLY A 438 -25.27 12.77 27.17
N SER A 439 -25.49 12.49 25.89
CA SER A 439 -25.36 13.50 24.82
C SER A 439 -26.36 14.65 24.88
#